data_AF-A0A139CSL1-F1
#
_entry.id   AF-A0A139CSL1-F1
#
_cell.length_a   1.000
_cell.length_b   1.000
_cell.length_c   1.000
_cell.angle_alpha   90.00
_cell.angle_beta   90.00
_cell.angle_gamma   90.00
#
_symmetry.space_group_name_H-M   'P 1'
#
loop_
_entity.id
_entity.type
_entity.pdbx_description
1 polymer ?
#
loop_
_entity_poly.entity_id
_entity_poly.type
_entity_poly.pdbx_seq_one_letter_code
_entity_poly.pdbx_strand_id
1 'polypeptide(L)'
;MRTGVAIDLGTSGIRAQKIDLDSGDIHKTVITLRNPIPGANVMDHLDFAITYGLERAHGLHVNAVREIVEALGVKAEELQRMAICGNPIQLSIFQGIPIDDLAYAGERKKEKLNIKEQNRDARIVDCSEITGLEVYPNAKLVVPPAIRHEVGADALALIIKSGFLDTKETAIATDYGTNAEMALIHDGTIYTGSAAAGPAMEGQQIKHGKLASPFVISDVEFENGNIRNYVLDAEMNTVKAKLINPKNGDVVEDDSITAKGITGTGVIAILDAGMKNGIIQLPKIDTPDHILYLQDKVKFFESDVQEAGLAIGAIRAGHLALCNAAGIEVADVKKAYMSGAAGTYMDAVKAHQIGMVPYDVNEVIQIGNTSLLVAREVLLSEDRLWELQEIASRIVSNHVMFATDPGFKEAYIQEISYWTEGMPFKMLKKFLKKKKLPKIDLPDHVTEVDKRVEKDIPVLGDEGLEVLEQVGTYLTMKIDCPECQKCAKVCPTDALSIDDEGLVMIRSDLCDGANCKRCINACPKDKFKWENLEVMEIAE
;
A
#
# COMPACT_ATOMS: atom_id res chain seq x y z
N MET A 1 24.81 19.12 -14.89
CA MET A 1 24.11 18.85 -13.63
C MET A 1 24.40 17.42 -13.25
N ARG A 2 24.78 17.12 -12.01
CA ARG A 2 24.95 15.74 -11.56
C ARG A 2 23.58 15.24 -11.15
N THR A 3 22.98 14.36 -11.94
CA THR A 3 21.59 13.94 -11.74
C THR A 3 21.53 12.65 -10.95
N GLY A 4 20.64 12.63 -9.95
CA GLY A 4 20.28 11.43 -9.20
C GLY A 4 18.79 11.16 -9.25
N VAL A 5 18.41 9.92 -9.00
CA VAL A 5 17.00 9.50 -8.92
C VAL A 5 16.75 8.78 -7.61
N ALA A 6 15.83 9.30 -6.80
CA ALA A 6 15.34 8.63 -5.59
C ALA A 6 14.01 7.94 -5.89
N ILE A 7 13.85 6.67 -5.48
CA ILE A 7 12.72 5.82 -5.85
C ILE A 7 12.17 5.11 -4.61
N ASP A 8 10.87 5.22 -4.39
CA ASP A 8 10.08 4.38 -3.50
C ASP A 8 9.41 3.27 -4.32
N LEU A 9 9.86 2.03 -4.13
CA LEU A 9 9.34 0.81 -4.75
C LEU A 9 8.18 0.24 -3.91
N GLY A 10 7.02 0.89 -4.00
CA GLY A 10 5.82 0.51 -3.26
C GLY A 10 5.03 -0.64 -3.89
N THR A 11 4.29 -1.38 -3.06
CA THR A 11 3.41 -2.48 -3.52
C THR A 11 2.28 -2.01 -4.42
N SER A 12 1.80 -0.78 -4.24
CA SER A 12 0.65 -0.26 -5.00
C SER A 12 1.07 0.68 -6.14
N GLY A 13 2.38 0.92 -6.29
CA GLY A 13 2.93 1.85 -7.27
C GLY A 13 4.29 2.38 -6.84
N ILE A 14 5.02 2.92 -7.81
CA ILE A 14 6.37 3.45 -7.68
C ILE A 14 6.30 4.97 -7.68
N ARG A 15 7.09 5.62 -6.82
CA ARG A 15 7.22 7.08 -6.77
C ARG A 15 8.69 7.43 -6.91
N ALA A 16 9.02 8.34 -7.83
CA ALA A 16 10.40 8.69 -8.11
C ALA A 16 10.61 10.19 -8.26
N GLN A 17 11.78 10.66 -7.87
CA GLN A 17 12.18 12.06 -7.96
C GLN A 17 13.52 12.21 -8.65
N LYS A 18 13.59 13.11 -9.63
CA LYS A 18 14.82 13.62 -10.23
C LYS A 18 15.39 14.70 -9.33
N ILE A 19 16.65 14.55 -8.95
CA ILE A 19 17.32 15.39 -7.96
C ILE A 19 18.67 15.87 -8.51
N ASP A 20 19.00 17.14 -8.29
CA ASP A 20 20.37 17.64 -8.44
C ASP A 20 21.20 17.16 -7.24
N LEU A 21 22.25 16.38 -7.50
CA LEU A 21 23.10 15.81 -6.45
C LEU A 21 23.99 16.84 -5.76
N ASP A 22 24.23 18.00 -6.35
CA ASP A 22 25.07 19.05 -5.80
C ASP A 22 24.25 20.01 -4.90
N SER A 23 23.02 20.36 -5.29
CA SER A 23 22.14 21.22 -4.47
C SER A 23 21.16 20.47 -3.57
N GLY A 24 20.78 19.25 -3.94
CA GLY A 24 19.70 18.49 -3.31
C GLY A 24 18.30 18.89 -3.76
N ASP A 25 18.18 19.79 -4.75
CA ASP A 25 16.90 20.27 -5.24
C ASP A 25 16.17 19.17 -6.04
N ILE A 26 14.86 19.08 -5.82
CA ILE A 26 13.98 18.20 -6.58
C ILE A 26 13.54 18.95 -7.83
N HIS A 27 13.72 18.35 -9.00
CA HIS A 27 13.32 18.93 -10.27
C HIS A 27 12.00 18.38 -10.79
N LYS A 28 11.83 17.06 -10.78
CA LYS A 28 10.64 16.40 -11.32
C LYS A 28 10.23 15.23 -10.45
N THR A 29 8.92 15.01 -10.33
CA THR A 29 8.34 13.83 -9.68
C THR A 29 7.56 13.01 -10.70
N VAL A 30 7.76 11.70 -10.72
CA VAL A 30 6.97 10.75 -11.51
C VAL A 30 6.38 9.71 -10.56
N ILE A 31 5.10 9.41 -10.72
CA ILE A 31 4.43 8.35 -9.96
C ILE A 31 3.72 7.37 -10.89
N THR A 32 3.66 6.11 -10.52
CA THR A 32 2.81 5.12 -11.19
C THR A 32 1.55 4.88 -10.38
N LEU A 33 0.44 4.60 -11.07
CA LEU A 33 -0.83 4.26 -10.39
C LEU A 33 -0.85 2.82 -9.85
N ARG A 34 0.04 1.96 -10.34
CA ARG A 34 0.08 0.52 -10.04
C ARG A 34 1.51 0.01 -10.04
N ASN A 35 1.71 -1.14 -9.40
CA ASN A 35 2.95 -1.90 -9.47
C ASN A 35 3.01 -2.71 -10.77
N PRO A 36 4.20 -2.89 -11.38
CA PRO A 36 4.33 -3.64 -12.63
C PRO A 36 4.20 -5.15 -12.48
N ILE A 37 4.29 -5.71 -11.26
CA ILE A 37 4.12 -7.15 -11.06
C ILE A 37 2.62 -7.50 -10.96
N PRO A 38 2.15 -8.59 -11.60
CA PRO A 38 0.80 -9.10 -11.39
C PRO A 38 0.48 -9.44 -9.94
N GLY A 39 -0.61 -8.89 -9.42
CA GLY A 39 -1.07 -9.08 -8.05
C GLY A 39 -1.68 -7.82 -7.45
N ALA A 40 -2.47 -7.98 -6.40
CA ALA A 40 -3.07 -6.85 -5.68
C ALA A 40 -2.26 -6.46 -4.43
N ASN A 41 -1.37 -7.33 -3.95
CA ASN A 41 -0.59 -7.14 -2.73
C ASN A 41 0.82 -7.77 -2.85
N VAL A 42 1.66 -7.58 -1.83
CA VAL A 42 3.08 -7.99 -1.89
C VAL A 42 3.25 -9.52 -1.90
N MET A 43 2.32 -10.24 -1.28
CA MET A 43 2.34 -11.70 -1.27
C MET A 43 1.96 -12.27 -2.64
N ASP A 44 1.07 -11.60 -3.38
CA ASP A 44 0.77 -11.96 -4.77
C ASP A 44 2.00 -11.77 -5.66
N HIS A 45 2.76 -10.69 -5.45
CA HIS A 45 4.00 -10.43 -6.18
C HIS A 45 5.07 -11.49 -5.87
N LEU A 46 5.19 -11.87 -4.59
CA LEU A 46 6.06 -12.95 -4.14
C LEU A 46 5.65 -14.29 -4.75
N ASP A 47 4.35 -14.62 -4.73
CA ASP A 47 3.83 -15.84 -5.35
C ASP A 47 4.06 -15.86 -6.86
N PHE A 48 3.87 -14.73 -7.54
CA PHE A 48 4.17 -14.60 -8.97
C PHE A 48 5.65 -14.88 -9.25
N ALA A 49 6.55 -14.25 -8.50
CA ALA A 49 8.00 -14.44 -8.68
C ALA A 49 8.46 -15.86 -8.33
N ILE A 50 7.89 -16.50 -7.31
CA ILE A 50 8.19 -17.90 -6.95
C ILE A 50 7.61 -18.89 -7.97
N THR A 51 6.37 -18.68 -8.42
CA THR A 51 5.64 -19.62 -9.28
C THR A 51 6.05 -19.51 -10.74
N TYR A 52 6.23 -18.29 -11.24
CA TYR A 52 6.49 -18.02 -12.66
C TYR A 52 7.92 -17.54 -12.93
N GLY A 53 8.70 -17.27 -11.89
CA GLY A 53 10.15 -17.05 -11.98
C GLY A 53 10.56 -15.62 -11.61
N LEU A 54 11.62 -15.53 -10.79
CA LEU A 54 12.20 -14.27 -10.32
C LEU A 54 12.65 -13.38 -11.47
N GLU A 55 13.25 -13.96 -12.52
CA GLU A 55 13.73 -13.23 -13.70
C GLU A 55 12.61 -12.43 -14.38
N ARG A 56 11.41 -13.02 -14.52
CA ARG A 56 10.25 -12.33 -15.11
C ARG A 56 9.78 -11.19 -14.23
N ALA A 57 9.63 -11.42 -12.93
CA ALA A 57 9.22 -10.39 -11.99
C ALA A 57 10.25 -9.24 -11.93
N HIS A 58 11.53 -9.58 -11.98
CA HIS A 58 12.65 -8.64 -12.06
C HIS A 58 12.59 -7.82 -13.35
N GLY A 59 12.45 -8.45 -14.52
CA GLY A 59 12.36 -7.77 -15.80
C GLY A 59 11.20 -6.77 -15.87
N LEU A 60 10.01 -7.14 -15.35
CA LEU A 60 8.87 -6.22 -15.24
C LEU A 60 9.22 -5.00 -14.37
N HIS A 61 9.90 -5.21 -13.25
CA HIS A 61 10.32 -4.12 -12.37
C HIS A 61 11.36 -3.19 -12.99
N VAL A 62 12.38 -3.75 -13.62
CA VAL A 62 13.46 -2.97 -14.22
C VAL A 62 12.94 -2.17 -15.41
N ASN A 63 12.11 -2.79 -16.26
CA ASN A 63 11.44 -2.09 -17.36
C ASN A 63 10.61 -0.92 -16.84
N ALA A 64 9.84 -1.12 -15.77
CA ALA A 64 9.08 -0.06 -15.15
C ALA A 64 9.94 1.09 -14.61
N VAL A 65 11.06 0.78 -13.97
CA VAL A 65 11.98 1.80 -13.47
C VAL A 65 12.64 2.56 -14.62
N ARG A 66 12.98 1.91 -15.73
CA ARG A 66 13.52 2.57 -16.92
C ARG A 66 12.54 3.59 -17.52
N GLU A 67 11.28 3.19 -17.70
CA GLU A 67 10.21 4.09 -18.15
C GLU A 67 10.02 5.29 -17.21
N ILE A 68 10.12 5.06 -15.91
CA ILE A 68 10.06 6.15 -14.92
C ILE A 68 11.26 7.09 -15.04
N VAL A 69 12.48 6.57 -15.24
CA VAL A 69 13.69 7.39 -15.43
C VAL A 69 13.60 8.21 -16.72
N GLU A 70 13.05 7.63 -17.79
CA GLU A 70 12.78 8.35 -19.03
C GLU A 70 11.73 9.44 -18.85
N ALA A 71 10.60 9.13 -18.19
CA ALA A 71 9.56 10.10 -17.85
C ALA A 71 10.10 11.22 -16.95
N LEU A 72 11.08 10.95 -16.09
CA LEU A 72 11.78 11.98 -15.32
C LEU A 72 12.65 12.91 -16.21
N GLY A 73 12.81 12.59 -17.49
CA GLY A 73 13.65 13.34 -18.43
C GLY A 73 15.15 13.20 -18.11
N VAL A 74 15.55 12.08 -17.51
CA VAL A 74 16.95 11.80 -17.15
C VAL A 74 17.57 10.93 -18.23
N LYS A 75 18.61 11.44 -18.89
CA LYS A 75 19.35 10.65 -19.87
C LYS A 75 20.25 9.64 -19.17
N ALA A 76 20.45 8.52 -19.85
CA ALA A 76 21.24 7.41 -19.36
C ALA A 76 22.65 7.82 -18.88
N GLU A 77 23.33 8.68 -19.64
CA GLU A 77 24.70 9.10 -19.35
C GLU A 77 24.78 10.17 -18.25
N GLU A 78 23.67 10.86 -17.98
CA GLU A 78 23.56 11.92 -16.98
C GLU A 78 23.28 11.38 -15.57
N LEU A 79 22.71 10.17 -15.48
CA LEU A 79 22.42 9.50 -14.22
C LEU A 79 23.71 9.05 -13.52
N GLN A 80 23.96 9.55 -12.32
CA GLN A 80 25.14 9.19 -11.52
C GLN A 80 24.81 8.33 -10.30
N ARG A 81 23.62 8.52 -9.72
CA ARG A 81 23.15 7.74 -8.59
C ARG A 81 21.67 7.45 -8.70
N MET A 82 21.28 6.23 -8.38
CA MET A 82 19.91 5.81 -8.18
C MET A 82 19.80 5.28 -6.76
N ALA A 83 18.84 5.75 -5.97
CA ALA A 83 18.56 5.23 -4.64
C ALA A 83 17.15 4.64 -4.63
N ILE A 84 17.02 3.42 -4.14
CA ILE A 84 15.72 2.74 -4.00
C ILE A 84 15.37 2.56 -2.52
N CYS A 85 14.10 2.53 -2.17
CA CYS A 85 13.61 2.16 -0.84
C CYS A 85 12.28 1.41 -0.99
N GLY A 86 11.96 0.50 -0.08
CA GLY A 86 10.75 -0.33 -0.15
C GLY A 86 10.84 -1.58 0.73
N ASN A 87 9.82 -2.43 0.67
CA ASN A 87 9.80 -3.68 1.43
C ASN A 87 10.81 -4.70 0.88
N PRO A 88 11.18 -5.73 1.67
CA PRO A 88 12.22 -6.69 1.27
C PRO A 88 11.90 -7.44 -0.03
N ILE A 89 10.62 -7.73 -0.29
CA ILE A 89 10.19 -8.47 -1.49
C ILE A 89 10.42 -7.61 -2.73
N GLN A 90 9.92 -6.37 -2.74
CA GLN A 90 10.06 -5.44 -3.86
C GLN A 90 11.54 -5.13 -4.14
N LEU A 91 12.32 -4.82 -3.10
CA LEU A 91 13.76 -4.60 -3.24
C LEU A 91 14.48 -5.85 -3.77
N SER A 92 14.18 -7.04 -3.27
CA SER A 92 14.86 -8.27 -3.72
C SER A 92 14.52 -8.61 -5.16
N ILE A 93 13.26 -8.47 -5.57
CA ILE A 93 12.83 -8.69 -6.96
C ILE A 93 13.51 -7.69 -7.90
N PHE A 94 13.50 -6.39 -7.57
CA PHE A 94 14.19 -5.38 -8.37
C PHE A 94 15.69 -5.68 -8.51
N GLN A 95 16.32 -6.20 -7.47
CA GLN A 95 17.75 -6.52 -7.46
C GLN A 95 18.09 -7.89 -8.07
N GLY A 96 17.10 -8.71 -8.44
CA GLY A 96 17.33 -10.07 -8.94
C GLY A 96 17.92 -11.03 -7.89
N ILE A 97 17.75 -10.75 -6.60
CA ILE A 97 18.26 -11.59 -5.50
C ILE A 97 17.21 -12.69 -5.21
N PRO A 98 17.63 -13.93 -4.87
CA PRO A 98 16.71 -14.98 -4.44
C PRO A 98 15.72 -14.52 -3.34
N ILE A 99 14.48 -15.00 -3.41
CA ILE A 99 13.39 -14.60 -2.51
C ILE A 99 12.75 -15.79 -1.76
N ASP A 100 13.30 -17.00 -1.92
CA ASP A 100 12.78 -18.20 -1.27
C ASP A 100 12.79 -18.09 0.26
N ASP A 101 13.73 -17.32 0.81
CA ASP A 101 13.84 -17.07 2.24
C ASP A 101 12.73 -16.17 2.81
N LEU A 102 12.08 -15.37 1.94
CA LEU A 102 10.90 -14.57 2.25
C LEU A 102 9.60 -15.35 2.02
N ALA A 103 9.57 -16.25 1.02
CA ALA A 103 8.39 -17.06 0.68
C ALA A 103 8.09 -18.17 1.70
N TYR A 104 9.12 -18.69 2.36
CA TYR A 104 9.00 -19.85 3.24
C TYR A 104 9.39 -19.53 4.68
N ALA A 105 8.37 -19.41 5.54
CA ALA A 105 8.53 -19.25 6.98
C ALA A 105 8.88 -20.58 7.70
N GLY A 106 9.69 -20.47 8.74
CA GLY A 106 10.02 -21.55 9.69
C GLY A 106 11.28 -22.33 9.35
N GLU A 107 12.18 -22.44 10.34
CA GLU A 107 13.52 -23.05 10.20
C GLU A 107 13.48 -24.47 9.59
N ARG A 108 12.55 -25.32 10.05
CA ARG A 108 12.41 -26.69 9.53
C ARG A 108 12.14 -26.77 8.03
N LYS A 109 11.37 -25.82 7.49
CA LYS A 109 11.04 -25.79 6.06
C LYS A 109 12.21 -25.24 5.26
N LYS A 110 12.88 -24.20 5.78
CA LYS A 110 14.11 -23.63 5.20
C LYS A 110 15.22 -24.69 5.12
N GLU A 111 15.47 -25.44 6.19
CA GLU A 111 16.44 -26.55 6.21
C GLU A 111 16.09 -27.63 5.19
N LYS A 112 14.83 -28.09 5.17
CA LYS A 112 14.39 -29.15 4.25
C LYS A 112 14.54 -28.77 2.79
N LEU A 113 14.32 -27.50 2.46
CA LEU A 113 14.43 -26.97 1.10
C LEU A 113 15.82 -26.38 0.80
N ASN A 114 16.77 -26.46 1.74
CA ASN A 114 18.12 -25.88 1.65
C ASN A 114 18.10 -24.38 1.29
N ILE A 115 17.13 -23.65 1.84
CA ILE A 115 16.96 -22.21 1.63
C ILE A 115 17.96 -21.47 2.52
N LYS A 116 18.76 -20.60 1.90
CA LYS A 116 19.71 -19.73 2.60
C LYS A 116 19.10 -18.33 2.73
N GLU A 117 19.28 -17.74 3.90
CA GLU A 117 18.95 -16.34 4.11
C GLU A 117 19.83 -15.45 3.24
N GLN A 118 19.22 -14.44 2.63
CA GLN A 118 19.92 -13.48 1.80
C GLN A 118 20.37 -12.28 2.63
N ASN A 119 21.58 -11.79 2.36
CA ASN A 119 22.03 -10.55 2.97
C ASN A 119 21.27 -9.35 2.33
N ARG A 120 20.57 -8.59 3.18
CA ARG A 120 19.84 -7.36 2.82
C ARG A 120 20.35 -6.14 3.60
N ASP A 121 21.64 -6.15 3.92
CA ASP A 121 22.38 -5.00 4.42
C ASP A 121 22.45 -3.88 3.38
N ALA A 122 22.78 -2.69 3.87
CA ALA A 122 23.02 -1.52 3.06
C ALA A 122 24.13 -1.79 2.04
N ARG A 123 23.90 -1.37 0.80
CA ARG A 123 24.86 -1.61 -0.28
C ARG A 123 24.84 -0.51 -1.33
N ILE A 124 26.01 -0.37 -1.96
CA ILE A 124 26.23 0.45 -3.14
C ILE A 124 26.85 -0.46 -4.18
N VAL A 125 26.19 -0.61 -5.32
CA VAL A 125 26.64 -1.43 -6.45
C VAL A 125 26.59 -0.61 -7.73
N ASP A 126 27.36 -0.99 -8.74
CA ASP A 126 27.23 -0.33 -10.05
C ASP A 126 25.90 -0.78 -10.70
N CYS A 127 25.17 0.12 -11.37
CA CYS A 127 23.91 -0.23 -12.01
C CYS A 127 24.08 -1.35 -13.05
N SER A 128 25.24 -1.45 -13.70
CA SER A 128 25.58 -2.53 -14.63
C SER A 128 25.69 -3.91 -13.99
N GLU A 129 25.71 -4.03 -12.66
CA GLU A 129 25.63 -5.32 -11.96
C GLU A 129 24.19 -5.86 -11.85
N ILE A 130 23.20 -5.01 -12.10
CA ILE A 130 21.78 -5.37 -12.09
C ILE A 130 21.31 -5.55 -13.52
N THR A 131 20.80 -6.74 -13.84
CA THR A 131 20.32 -7.06 -15.18
C THR A 131 19.25 -6.07 -15.65
N GLY A 132 19.40 -5.55 -16.87
CA GLY A 132 18.52 -4.55 -17.47
C GLY A 132 18.84 -3.09 -17.07
N LEU A 133 19.78 -2.84 -16.15
CA LEU A 133 20.27 -1.50 -15.80
C LEU A 133 21.65 -1.17 -16.40
N GLU A 134 22.19 -2.02 -17.27
CA GLU A 134 23.46 -1.80 -18.00
C GLU A 134 23.41 -0.54 -18.87
N VAL A 135 22.21 -0.10 -19.25
CA VAL A 135 21.97 1.15 -19.96
C VAL A 135 22.39 2.39 -19.17
N TYR A 136 22.61 2.28 -17.85
CA TYR A 136 23.10 3.36 -16.99
C TYR A 136 24.56 3.11 -16.52
N PRO A 137 25.55 3.11 -17.43
CA PRO A 137 26.90 2.61 -17.14
C PRO A 137 27.70 3.44 -16.12
N ASN A 138 27.28 4.69 -15.87
CA ASN A 138 27.95 5.60 -14.94
C ASN A 138 27.20 5.73 -13.60
N ALA A 139 26.07 5.04 -13.44
CA ALA A 139 25.21 5.17 -12.28
C ALA A 139 25.54 4.12 -11.22
N LYS A 140 25.49 4.52 -9.95
CA LYS A 140 25.49 3.60 -8.81
C LYS A 140 24.09 3.42 -8.26
N LEU A 141 23.74 2.18 -7.92
CA LEU A 141 22.53 1.86 -7.19
C LEU A 141 22.83 1.84 -5.69
N VAL A 142 22.08 2.63 -4.92
CA VAL A 142 22.14 2.74 -3.46
C VAL A 142 20.91 2.07 -2.87
N VAL A 143 21.14 1.11 -1.98
CA VAL A 143 20.06 0.32 -1.37
C VAL A 143 20.20 0.36 0.16
N PRO A 144 19.21 0.92 0.88
CA PRO A 144 19.18 0.96 2.33
C PRO A 144 18.98 -0.44 2.93
N PRO A 145 19.36 -0.62 4.21
CA PRO A 145 19.32 -1.92 4.87
C PRO A 145 17.90 -2.31 5.31
N ALA A 146 17.67 -3.61 5.40
CA ALA A 146 16.59 -4.17 6.19
C ALA A 146 17.00 -4.31 7.67
N ILE A 147 16.05 -4.18 8.61
CA ILE A 147 16.30 -4.41 10.05
C ILE A 147 16.50 -5.92 10.31
N ARG A 148 15.69 -6.74 9.64
CA ARG A 148 15.74 -8.20 9.62
C ARG A 148 15.26 -8.68 8.26
N HIS A 149 15.34 -9.98 7.97
CA HIS A 149 14.87 -10.54 6.70
C HIS A 149 13.41 -10.14 6.34
N GLU A 150 12.54 -9.92 7.34
CA GLU A 150 11.11 -9.64 7.17
C GLU A 150 10.75 -8.16 7.36
N VAL A 151 11.69 -7.32 7.79
CA VAL A 151 11.44 -5.91 8.13
C VAL A 151 12.32 -5.04 7.25
N GLY A 152 11.74 -4.48 6.20
CA GLY A 152 12.45 -3.78 5.13
C GLY A 152 12.90 -2.37 5.44
N ALA A 153 13.43 -1.74 4.40
CA ALA A 153 13.92 -0.38 4.46
C ALA A 153 12.81 0.66 4.59
N ASP A 154 11.61 0.35 4.09
CA ASP A 154 10.39 1.12 4.29
C ASP A 154 9.97 1.18 5.78
N ALA A 155 9.99 0.05 6.49
CA ALA A 155 9.74 -0.01 7.91
C ALA A 155 10.84 0.71 8.72
N LEU A 156 12.09 0.57 8.29
CA LEU A 156 13.20 1.35 8.86
C LEU A 156 12.99 2.86 8.65
N ALA A 157 12.56 3.26 7.45
CA ALA A 157 12.23 4.63 7.12
C ALA A 157 11.09 5.15 7.99
N LEU A 158 10.03 4.35 8.19
CA LEU A 158 8.92 4.66 9.08
C LEU A 158 9.42 4.92 10.51
N ILE A 159 10.21 4.01 11.09
CA ILE A 159 10.74 4.12 12.46
C ILE A 159 11.61 5.38 12.62
N ILE A 160 12.49 5.67 11.66
CA ILE A 160 13.41 6.79 11.77
C ILE A 160 12.69 8.12 11.54
N LYS A 161 11.80 8.21 10.56
CA LYS A 161 11.12 9.47 10.21
C LYS A 161 10.04 9.88 11.19
N SER A 162 9.44 8.90 11.86
CA SER A 162 8.51 9.16 12.96
C SER A 162 9.21 9.67 14.23
N GLY A 163 10.52 9.47 14.40
CA GLY A 163 11.21 9.79 15.65
C GLY A 163 10.95 8.77 16.76
N PHE A 164 10.62 7.51 16.37
CA PHE A 164 10.31 6.42 17.31
C PHE A 164 11.41 6.17 18.32
N LEU A 165 12.66 6.33 17.89
CA LEU A 165 13.82 6.02 18.72
C LEU A 165 14.03 7.05 19.83
N ASP A 166 13.41 8.23 19.71
CA ASP A 166 13.59 9.35 20.64
C ASP A 166 12.45 9.48 21.65
N THR A 167 11.31 8.80 21.44
CA THR A 167 10.16 8.88 22.34
C THR A 167 10.37 8.08 23.62
N LYS A 168 9.91 8.64 24.75
CA LYS A 168 9.80 7.94 26.05
C LYS A 168 8.41 7.34 26.28
N GLU A 169 7.45 7.72 25.46
CA GLU A 169 6.08 7.22 25.53
C GLU A 169 5.92 6.01 24.60
N THR A 170 5.03 5.10 24.96
CA THR A 170 4.61 4.01 24.07
C THR A 170 3.93 4.60 22.84
N ALA A 171 4.44 4.24 21.66
CA ALA A 171 3.95 4.76 20.40
C ALA A 171 3.81 3.67 19.34
N ILE A 172 2.85 3.84 18.42
CA ILE A 172 2.67 2.96 17.26
C ILE A 172 2.75 3.73 15.95
N ALA A 173 3.49 3.21 14.99
CA ALA A 173 3.60 3.74 13.64
C ALA A 173 2.95 2.74 12.72
N THR A 174 2.16 3.23 11.79
CA THR A 174 1.51 2.41 10.77
C THR A 174 1.68 3.11 9.43
N ASP A 175 2.29 2.41 8.48
CA ASP A 175 2.18 2.77 7.07
C ASP A 175 0.86 2.24 6.56
N TYR A 176 -0.04 3.13 6.16
CA TYR A 176 -1.36 2.75 5.68
C TYR A 176 -1.30 2.51 4.18
N GLY A 177 -1.10 1.24 3.82
CA GLY A 177 -1.23 0.71 2.48
C GLY A 177 -1.79 -0.71 2.50
N THR A 178 -1.76 -1.40 1.36
CA THR A 178 -2.35 -2.74 1.22
C THR A 178 -1.84 -3.78 2.24
N ASN A 179 -0.59 -3.71 2.71
CA ASN A 179 -0.02 -4.64 3.69
C ASN A 179 0.19 -4.05 5.09
N ALA A 180 -0.28 -2.83 5.32
CA ALA A 180 -0.21 -2.12 6.60
C ALA A 180 0.98 -2.49 7.50
N GLU A 181 2.17 -1.97 7.19
CA GLU A 181 3.38 -2.17 7.98
C GLU A 181 3.30 -1.39 9.29
N MET A 182 3.65 -2.04 10.41
CA MET A 182 3.47 -1.48 11.74
C MET A 182 4.72 -1.65 12.60
N ALA A 183 4.98 -0.66 13.45
CA ALA A 183 5.98 -0.72 14.50
C ALA A 183 5.41 -0.15 15.81
N LEU A 184 5.49 -0.90 16.89
CA LEU A 184 5.17 -0.48 18.26
C LEU A 184 6.48 -0.33 19.04
N ILE A 185 6.68 0.79 19.72
CA ILE A 185 7.77 0.95 20.69
C ILE A 185 7.20 1.02 22.10
N HIS A 186 7.77 0.26 23.01
CA HIS A 186 7.47 0.29 24.45
C HIS A 186 8.75 0.04 25.24
N ASP A 187 9.07 0.92 26.19
CA ASP A 187 10.27 0.85 27.03
C ASP A 187 11.57 0.58 26.24
N GLY A 188 11.72 1.23 25.08
CA GLY A 188 12.88 1.11 24.19
C GLY A 188 12.95 -0.19 23.36
N THR A 189 11.97 -1.09 23.49
CA THR A 189 11.86 -2.31 22.68
C THR A 189 10.90 -2.08 21.53
N ILE A 190 11.28 -2.51 20.32
CA ILE A 190 10.44 -2.36 19.11
C ILE A 190 9.82 -3.70 18.74
N TYR A 191 8.52 -3.69 18.46
CA TYR A 191 7.76 -4.81 17.95
C TYR A 191 7.24 -4.44 16.57
N THR A 192 7.51 -5.25 15.55
CA THR A 192 7.06 -4.97 14.19
C THR A 192 6.13 -6.05 13.68
N GLY A 193 5.26 -5.70 12.74
CA GLY A 193 4.36 -6.64 12.08
C GLY A 193 3.81 -6.03 10.80
N SER A 194 3.23 -6.86 9.94
CA SER A 194 2.57 -6.41 8.72
C SER A 194 1.29 -7.22 8.55
N ALA A 195 0.18 -6.52 8.31
CA ALA A 195 -1.14 -7.10 8.15
C ALA A 195 -1.61 -6.89 6.71
N ALA A 196 -1.97 -7.97 6.00
CA ALA A 196 -2.65 -7.85 4.72
C ALA A 196 -4.05 -7.22 4.90
N ALA A 197 -4.09 -5.89 4.93
CA ALA A 197 -5.31 -5.10 5.05
C ALA A 197 -6.13 -5.16 3.75
N GLY A 198 -5.48 -5.44 2.62
CA GLY A 198 -6.12 -5.51 1.33
C GLY A 198 -6.32 -4.11 0.72
N PRO A 199 -6.75 -4.05 -0.55
CA PRO A 199 -6.64 -2.83 -1.33
C PRO A 199 -7.89 -1.93 -1.21
N ALA A 200 -8.84 -2.27 -0.33
CA ALA A 200 -10.04 -1.46 -0.04
C ALA A 200 -9.69 -0.03 0.39
N MET A 201 -8.60 0.12 1.15
CA MET A 201 -8.07 1.42 1.59
C MET A 201 -7.47 2.28 0.47
N GLU A 202 -7.34 1.72 -0.74
CA GLU A 202 -6.90 2.43 -1.93
C GLU A 202 -8.08 2.64 -2.91
N GLY A 203 -9.29 2.25 -2.50
CA GLY A 203 -10.49 2.30 -3.34
C GLY A 203 -10.58 1.13 -4.33
N GLN A 204 -9.71 0.12 -4.25
CA GLN A 204 -9.85 -1.10 -5.05
C GLN A 204 -10.79 -2.09 -4.34
N GLN A 205 -11.41 -3.02 -5.06
CA GLN A 205 -12.44 -3.95 -4.54
C GLN A 205 -13.70 -3.29 -3.96
N ILE A 206 -13.77 -1.96 -3.97
CA ILE A 206 -14.96 -1.16 -3.69
C ILE A 206 -15.70 -0.93 -5.02
N LYS A 207 -17.01 -1.15 -5.05
CA LYS A 207 -17.78 -1.24 -6.30
C LYS A 207 -17.74 0.02 -7.16
N HIS A 208 -17.86 1.20 -6.55
CA HIS A 208 -17.62 2.49 -7.20
C HIS A 208 -16.32 3.14 -6.71
N GLY A 209 -15.40 2.31 -6.23
CA GLY A 209 -14.09 2.72 -5.76
C GLY A 209 -13.16 3.10 -6.90
N LYS A 210 -12.31 4.09 -6.64
CA LYS A 210 -11.28 4.56 -7.56
C LYS A 210 -10.03 4.94 -6.75
N LEU A 211 -8.86 4.79 -7.38
CA LEU A 211 -7.65 5.43 -6.90
C LEU A 211 -7.85 6.94 -6.81
N ALA A 212 -7.15 7.58 -5.86
CA ALA A 212 -7.13 9.02 -5.71
C ALA A 212 -6.75 9.68 -7.04
N SER A 213 -7.69 10.42 -7.61
CA SER A 213 -7.57 11.12 -8.88
C SER A 213 -8.58 12.26 -8.93
N PRO A 214 -8.43 13.23 -9.85
CA PRO A 214 -9.38 14.33 -9.96
C PRO A 214 -10.82 13.86 -10.10
N PHE A 215 -11.71 14.56 -9.40
CA PHE A 215 -13.15 14.34 -9.39
C PHE A 215 -13.61 13.05 -8.70
N VAL A 216 -12.82 12.53 -7.76
CA VAL A 216 -13.19 11.38 -6.92
C VAL A 216 -13.49 11.84 -5.50
N ILE A 217 -14.52 11.28 -4.86
CA ILE A 217 -14.93 11.63 -3.49
C ILE A 217 -13.83 11.23 -2.51
N SER A 218 -13.28 12.21 -1.79
CA SER A 218 -12.20 12.02 -0.80
C SER A 218 -12.70 12.02 0.64
N ASP A 219 -13.84 12.67 0.90
CA ASP A 219 -14.40 12.80 2.23
C ASP A 219 -15.92 13.05 2.20
N VAL A 220 -16.61 12.84 3.32
CA VAL A 220 -18.02 13.13 3.52
C VAL A 220 -18.32 13.62 4.95
N GLU A 221 -19.39 14.39 5.10
CA GLU A 221 -19.92 14.83 6.39
C GLU A 221 -21.45 14.80 6.40
N PHE A 222 -22.07 14.67 7.58
CA PHE A 222 -23.53 14.77 7.69
C PHE A 222 -23.97 16.20 8.02
N GLU A 223 -24.88 16.75 7.23
CA GLU A 223 -25.53 18.04 7.44
C GLU A 223 -27.05 17.84 7.45
N ASN A 224 -27.70 18.01 8.62
CA ASN A 224 -29.16 17.93 8.77
C ASN A 224 -29.79 16.63 8.21
N GLY A 225 -29.12 15.48 8.41
CA GLY A 225 -29.58 14.17 7.91
C GLY A 225 -29.26 13.89 6.44
N ASN A 226 -28.60 14.81 5.75
CA ASN A 226 -28.08 14.64 4.40
C ASN A 226 -26.56 14.45 4.43
N ILE A 227 -25.98 13.95 3.35
CA ILE A 227 -24.54 13.71 3.22
C ILE A 227 -23.90 14.75 2.30
N ARG A 228 -23.02 15.57 2.87
CA ARG A 228 -22.15 16.49 2.14
C ARG A 228 -20.99 15.70 1.57
N ASN A 229 -20.75 15.86 0.28
CA ASN A 229 -19.62 15.23 -0.39
C ASN A 229 -18.46 16.23 -0.50
N TYR A 230 -17.24 15.73 -0.37
CA TYR A 230 -16.03 16.46 -0.71
C TYR A 230 -15.24 15.67 -1.76
N VAL A 231 -14.73 16.38 -2.76
CA VAL A 231 -14.17 15.79 -3.98
C VAL A 231 -12.78 16.38 -4.23
N LEU A 232 -11.89 15.60 -4.82
CA LEU A 232 -10.60 16.11 -5.29
C LEU A 232 -10.80 16.96 -6.55
N ASP A 233 -10.28 18.20 -6.57
CA ASP A 233 -10.26 19.03 -7.78
C ASP A 233 -9.16 18.59 -8.78
N ALA A 234 -8.94 19.37 -9.84
CA ALA A 234 -7.91 19.06 -10.86
C ALA A 234 -6.49 19.08 -10.28
N GLU A 235 -6.27 19.87 -9.24
CA GLU A 235 -5.01 20.04 -8.51
C GLU A 235 -4.90 19.10 -7.29
N MET A 236 -5.84 18.16 -7.14
CA MET A 236 -5.93 17.17 -6.06
C MET A 236 -6.19 17.77 -4.66
N ASN A 237 -6.80 18.95 -4.58
CA ASN A 237 -7.27 19.50 -3.31
C ASN A 237 -8.69 19.03 -3.01
N THR A 238 -8.96 18.74 -1.74
CA THR A 238 -10.31 18.40 -1.28
C THR A 238 -11.18 19.65 -1.24
N VAL A 239 -12.22 19.68 -2.09
CA VAL A 239 -13.17 20.79 -2.19
C VAL A 239 -14.59 20.33 -1.87
N LYS A 240 -15.38 21.24 -1.30
CA LYS A 240 -16.79 21.02 -0.99
C LYS A 240 -17.59 20.79 -2.29
N ALA A 241 -18.47 19.80 -2.29
CA ALA A 241 -19.33 19.47 -3.43
C ALA A 241 -20.80 19.31 -2.97
N LYS A 242 -21.58 18.50 -3.69
CA LYS A 242 -23.04 18.43 -3.53
C LYS A 242 -23.47 17.88 -2.16
N LEU A 243 -24.61 18.37 -1.68
CA LEU A 243 -25.34 17.80 -0.55
C LEU A 243 -26.42 16.86 -1.08
N ILE A 244 -26.41 15.61 -0.63
CA ILE A 244 -27.27 14.56 -1.17
C ILE A 244 -28.10 13.93 -0.05
N ASN A 245 -29.35 13.58 -0.33
CA ASN A 245 -30.11 12.70 0.54
C ASN A 245 -29.57 11.26 0.40
N PRO A 246 -28.95 10.68 1.43
CA PRO A 246 -28.26 9.40 1.32
C PRO A 246 -29.20 8.20 1.10
N LYS A 247 -30.52 8.37 1.27
CA LYS A 247 -31.51 7.29 1.14
C LYS A 247 -32.07 7.12 -0.27
N ASN A 248 -32.01 8.16 -1.10
CA ASN A 248 -32.61 8.14 -2.44
C ASN A 248 -31.76 8.82 -3.52
N GLY A 249 -30.72 9.57 -3.14
CA GLY A 249 -29.82 10.27 -4.06
C GLY A 249 -30.32 11.63 -4.53
N ASP A 250 -31.38 12.18 -3.93
CA ASP A 250 -31.88 13.51 -4.27
C ASP A 250 -30.83 14.58 -3.93
N VAL A 251 -30.61 15.51 -4.87
CA VAL A 251 -29.71 16.64 -4.67
C VAL A 251 -30.42 17.70 -3.82
N VAL A 252 -29.87 17.99 -2.65
CA VAL A 252 -30.37 19.00 -1.70
C VAL A 252 -29.70 20.34 -1.95
N GLU A 253 -28.41 20.33 -2.23
CA GLU A 253 -27.62 21.50 -2.64
C GLU A 253 -26.72 21.07 -3.79
N ASP A 254 -26.83 21.79 -4.90
CA ASP A 254 -26.07 21.49 -6.11
C ASP A 254 -24.79 22.35 -6.16
N ASP A 255 -23.72 21.74 -6.64
CA ASP A 255 -22.44 22.35 -6.92
C ASP A 255 -22.00 21.91 -8.33
N SER A 256 -21.14 22.69 -8.98
CA SER A 256 -20.70 22.43 -10.35
C SER A 256 -19.80 21.20 -10.52
N ILE A 257 -19.25 20.67 -9.43
CA ILE A 257 -18.31 19.54 -9.46
C ILE A 257 -19.06 18.21 -9.57
N THR A 258 -18.64 17.37 -10.51
CA THR A 258 -19.20 16.03 -10.75
C THR A 258 -18.26 14.96 -10.22
N ALA A 259 -18.74 14.03 -9.38
CA ALA A 259 -17.93 12.90 -8.92
C ALA A 259 -17.95 11.70 -9.87
N LYS A 260 -16.84 10.96 -9.87
CA LYS A 260 -16.64 9.76 -10.70
C LYS A 260 -16.50 8.47 -9.89
N GLY A 261 -16.39 8.55 -8.57
CA GLY A 261 -16.20 7.40 -7.68
C GLY A 261 -15.82 7.81 -6.26
N ILE A 262 -15.33 6.84 -5.49
CA ILE A 262 -14.96 6.99 -4.08
C ILE A 262 -13.49 6.58 -3.90
N THR A 263 -12.69 7.42 -3.27
CA THR A 263 -11.33 7.06 -2.86
C THR A 263 -11.35 6.17 -1.62
N GLY A 264 -10.24 5.52 -1.29
CA GLY A 264 -10.11 4.80 -0.03
C GLY A 264 -10.34 5.68 1.22
N THR A 265 -9.86 6.92 1.23
CA THR A 265 -10.15 7.87 2.33
C THR A 265 -11.62 8.23 2.39
N GLY A 266 -12.28 8.37 1.23
CA GLY A 266 -13.72 8.58 1.14
C GLY A 266 -14.51 7.40 1.72
N VAL A 267 -14.04 6.16 1.53
CA VAL A 267 -14.66 4.97 2.15
C VAL A 267 -14.58 5.02 3.67
N ILE A 268 -13.40 5.36 4.23
CA ILE A 268 -13.21 5.55 5.68
C ILE A 268 -14.17 6.63 6.21
N ALA A 269 -14.28 7.76 5.50
CA ALA A 269 -15.18 8.83 5.88
C ALA A 269 -16.67 8.42 5.85
N ILE A 270 -17.08 7.66 4.82
CA ILE A 270 -18.45 7.15 4.72
C ILE A 270 -18.76 6.20 5.88
N LEU A 271 -17.81 5.33 6.26
CA LEU A 271 -17.99 4.43 7.38
C LEU A 271 -18.15 5.19 8.70
N ASP A 272 -17.22 6.11 9.03
CA ASP A 272 -17.31 6.92 10.24
C ASP A 272 -18.64 7.69 10.29
N ALA A 273 -18.88 8.51 9.26
CA ALA A 273 -20.02 9.40 9.22
C ALA A 273 -21.35 8.62 9.19
N GLY A 274 -21.39 7.51 8.45
CA GLY A 274 -22.55 6.64 8.34
C GLY A 274 -22.87 5.88 9.63
N MET A 275 -21.85 5.34 10.31
CA MET A 275 -22.03 4.65 11.60
C MET A 275 -22.44 5.63 12.70
N LYS A 276 -21.81 6.80 12.76
CA LYS A 276 -22.12 7.87 13.74
C LYS A 276 -23.56 8.38 13.62
N ASN A 277 -24.09 8.43 12.40
CA ASN A 277 -25.47 8.86 12.13
C ASN A 277 -26.49 7.70 12.10
N GLY A 278 -26.05 6.46 12.36
CA GLY A 278 -26.90 5.28 12.45
C GLY A 278 -27.48 4.76 11.13
N ILE A 279 -27.09 5.35 9.98
CA ILE A 279 -27.48 4.86 8.66
C ILE A 279 -26.65 3.65 8.22
N ILE A 280 -25.46 3.45 8.81
CA ILE A 280 -24.70 2.21 8.70
C ILE A 280 -24.76 1.50 10.05
N GLN A 281 -25.37 0.33 10.07
CA GLN A 281 -25.44 -0.56 11.22
C GLN A 281 -24.85 -1.90 10.81
N LEU A 282 -23.57 -2.12 11.13
CA LEU A 282 -22.77 -3.21 10.59
C LEU A 282 -23.51 -4.56 10.58
N PRO A 283 -23.43 -5.32 9.47
CA PRO A 283 -22.78 -4.98 8.20
C PRO A 283 -23.70 -4.17 7.25
N LYS A 284 -24.86 -3.72 7.72
CA LYS A 284 -25.97 -3.26 6.89
C LYS A 284 -26.05 -1.75 6.71
N ILE A 285 -26.69 -1.36 5.62
CA ILE A 285 -27.07 0.03 5.34
C ILE A 285 -28.59 0.18 5.55
N ASP A 286 -28.98 1.09 6.44
CA ASP A 286 -30.37 1.40 6.81
C ASP A 286 -31.03 2.38 5.80
N THR A 287 -31.10 1.91 4.56
CA THR A 287 -31.86 2.52 3.47
C THR A 287 -32.83 1.49 2.86
N PRO A 288 -33.89 1.92 2.15
CA PRO A 288 -34.90 0.99 1.64
C PRO A 288 -34.38 -0.11 0.72
N ASP A 289 -33.28 0.15 0.01
CA ASP A 289 -32.65 -0.76 -0.94
C ASP A 289 -31.24 -1.20 -0.51
N HIS A 290 -30.84 -0.91 0.73
CA HIS A 290 -29.52 -1.23 1.30
C HIS A 290 -28.34 -0.60 0.54
N ILE A 291 -28.57 0.53 -0.11
CA ILE A 291 -27.57 1.33 -0.81
C ILE A 291 -27.50 2.71 -0.17
N LEU A 292 -26.27 3.19 0.09
CA LEU A 292 -26.04 4.58 0.47
C LEU A 292 -25.74 5.38 -0.81
N TYR A 293 -26.54 6.40 -1.05
CA TYR A 293 -26.45 7.25 -2.23
C TYR A 293 -25.53 8.44 -1.99
N LEU A 294 -24.61 8.66 -2.92
CA LEU A 294 -23.73 9.82 -2.99
C LEU A 294 -24.07 10.63 -4.24
N GLN A 295 -23.28 11.66 -4.52
CA GLN A 295 -23.52 12.52 -5.67
C GLN A 295 -23.30 11.80 -7.01
N ASP A 296 -23.91 12.31 -8.08
CA ASP A 296 -23.69 11.90 -9.46
C ASP A 296 -23.81 10.39 -9.73
N LYS A 297 -24.78 9.74 -9.05
CA LYS A 297 -25.06 8.30 -9.13
C LYS A 297 -23.94 7.42 -8.56
N VAL A 298 -22.97 8.01 -7.86
CA VAL A 298 -22.03 7.25 -7.04
C VAL A 298 -22.81 6.59 -5.89
N LYS A 299 -22.51 5.32 -5.61
CA LYS A 299 -23.23 4.47 -4.66
C LYS A 299 -22.23 3.72 -3.81
N PHE A 300 -22.60 3.47 -2.56
CA PHE A 300 -21.85 2.66 -1.62
C PHE A 300 -22.74 1.52 -1.11
N PHE A 301 -22.22 0.29 -1.14
CA PHE A 301 -23.00 -0.93 -0.94
C PHE A 301 -22.59 -1.65 0.35
N GLU A 302 -23.44 -2.54 0.87
CA GLU A 302 -23.10 -3.38 2.03
C GLU A 302 -21.85 -4.25 1.80
N SER A 303 -21.59 -4.69 0.57
CA SER A 303 -20.35 -5.37 0.23
C SER A 303 -19.13 -4.48 0.44
N ASP A 304 -19.24 -3.18 0.15
CA ASP A 304 -18.15 -2.23 0.35
C ASP A 304 -17.89 -1.99 1.85
N VAL A 305 -18.95 -1.99 2.68
CA VAL A 305 -18.83 -1.95 4.15
C VAL A 305 -18.02 -3.15 4.65
N GLN A 306 -18.31 -4.34 4.13
CA GLN A 306 -17.62 -5.56 4.53
C GLN A 306 -16.14 -5.53 4.12
N GLU A 307 -15.84 -5.22 2.86
CA GLU A 307 -14.45 -5.16 2.36
C GLU A 307 -13.60 -4.13 3.11
N ALA A 308 -14.13 -2.92 3.32
CA ALA A 308 -13.44 -1.91 4.12
C ALA A 308 -13.29 -2.34 5.59
N GLY A 309 -14.31 -3.00 6.15
CA GLY A 309 -14.27 -3.55 7.50
C GLY A 309 -13.22 -4.64 7.69
N LEU A 310 -12.97 -5.49 6.69
CA LEU A 310 -11.88 -6.46 6.71
C LEU A 310 -10.52 -5.76 6.83
N ALA A 311 -10.30 -4.67 6.07
CA ALA A 311 -9.08 -3.88 6.14
C ALA A 311 -8.88 -3.22 7.51
N ILE A 312 -9.91 -2.54 8.03
CA ILE A 312 -9.87 -1.90 9.35
C ILE A 312 -9.65 -2.95 10.45
N GLY A 313 -10.33 -4.08 10.34
CA GLY A 313 -10.20 -5.22 11.24
C GLY A 313 -8.79 -5.82 11.26
N ALA A 314 -8.15 -5.96 10.09
CA ALA A 314 -6.79 -6.47 9.98
C ALA A 314 -5.79 -5.53 10.68
N ILE A 315 -5.95 -4.22 10.48
CA ILE A 315 -5.12 -3.19 11.13
C ILE A 315 -5.29 -3.25 12.66
N ARG A 316 -6.54 -3.22 13.16
CA ARG A 316 -6.81 -3.28 14.61
C ARG A 316 -6.34 -4.59 15.23
N ALA A 317 -6.47 -5.72 14.52
CA ALA A 317 -5.92 -7.00 14.94
C ALA A 317 -4.38 -6.97 15.01
N GLY A 318 -3.72 -6.28 14.08
CA GLY A 318 -2.28 -6.03 14.10
C GLY A 318 -1.85 -5.25 15.33
N HIS A 319 -2.53 -4.14 15.64
CA HIS A 319 -2.29 -3.35 16.87
C HIS A 319 -2.43 -4.20 18.13
N LEU A 320 -3.50 -5.01 18.20
CA LEU A 320 -3.75 -5.93 19.31
C LEU A 320 -2.65 -6.98 19.46
N ALA A 321 -2.18 -7.56 18.35
CA ALA A 321 -1.12 -8.56 18.35
C ALA A 321 0.21 -7.98 18.84
N LEU A 322 0.57 -6.76 18.40
CA LEU A 322 1.76 -6.07 18.87
C LEU A 322 1.68 -5.73 20.36
N CYS A 323 0.56 -5.18 20.83
CA CYS A 323 0.35 -4.90 22.26
C CYS A 323 0.41 -6.19 23.09
N ASN A 324 -0.19 -7.27 22.60
CA ASN A 324 -0.15 -8.57 23.26
C ASN A 324 1.28 -9.14 23.34
N ALA A 325 2.07 -9.01 22.26
CA ALA A 325 3.47 -9.42 22.23
C ALA A 325 4.35 -8.58 23.18
N ALA A 326 4.03 -7.29 23.34
CA ALA A 326 4.67 -6.40 24.29
C ALA A 326 4.17 -6.58 25.74
N GLY A 327 3.08 -7.31 25.95
CA GLY A 327 2.49 -7.52 27.28
C GLY A 327 1.77 -6.29 27.85
N ILE A 328 1.30 -5.39 26.98
CA ILE A 328 0.65 -4.13 27.35
C ILE A 328 -0.82 -4.10 26.90
N GLU A 329 -1.60 -3.18 27.45
CA GLU A 329 -2.94 -2.88 26.97
C GLU A 329 -2.88 -1.85 25.84
N VAL A 330 -3.90 -1.83 24.95
CA VAL A 330 -3.98 -0.81 23.88
C VAL A 330 -4.04 0.61 24.46
N ALA A 331 -4.57 0.74 25.68
CA ALA A 331 -4.62 2.00 26.43
C ALA A 331 -3.23 2.59 26.73
N ASP A 332 -2.19 1.75 26.76
CA ASP A 332 -0.84 2.20 27.08
C ASP A 332 -0.19 2.94 25.90
N VAL A 333 -0.73 2.80 24.68
CA VAL A 333 -0.25 3.49 23.48
C VAL A 333 -0.73 4.94 23.48
N LYS A 334 0.20 5.90 23.59
CA LYS A 334 -0.13 7.33 23.74
C LYS A 334 0.10 8.16 22.50
N LYS A 335 0.85 7.65 21.52
CA LYS A 335 1.08 8.30 20.23
C LYS A 335 0.88 7.35 19.08
N ALA A 336 0.26 7.84 18.01
CA ALA A 336 0.13 7.12 16.76
C ALA A 336 0.71 7.94 15.60
N TYR A 337 1.47 7.28 14.74
CA TYR A 337 2.05 7.89 13.55
C TYR A 337 1.44 7.23 12.31
N MET A 338 0.90 8.05 11.43
CA MET A 338 0.30 7.63 10.18
C MET A 338 1.21 7.99 9.01
N SER A 339 1.64 6.97 8.27
CA SER A 339 2.49 7.08 7.08
C SER A 339 1.77 6.53 5.85
N GLY A 340 2.38 6.75 4.69
CA GLY A 340 1.87 6.30 3.40
C GLY A 340 0.86 7.28 2.80
N ALA A 341 0.48 7.04 1.55
CA ALA A 341 -0.47 7.91 0.85
C ALA A 341 -1.81 7.96 1.59
N ALA A 342 -2.39 6.80 1.94
CA ALA A 342 -3.64 6.77 2.69
C ALA A 342 -3.47 7.42 4.07
N GLY A 343 -2.39 7.14 4.79
CA GLY A 343 -2.14 7.72 6.12
C GLY A 343 -1.97 9.24 6.12
N THR A 344 -1.58 9.85 4.99
CA THR A 344 -1.39 11.30 4.86
C THR A 344 -2.68 12.06 4.51
N TYR A 345 -3.52 11.46 3.66
CA TYR A 345 -4.76 12.10 3.20
C TYR A 345 -5.98 11.73 4.03
N MET A 346 -5.95 10.59 4.72
CA MET A 346 -7.04 10.15 5.59
C MET A 346 -7.24 11.14 6.73
N ASP A 347 -8.50 11.42 7.04
CA ASP A 347 -8.86 12.16 8.25
C ASP A 347 -8.51 11.30 9.47
N ALA A 348 -7.51 11.76 10.24
CA ALA A 348 -7.01 11.07 11.42
C ALA A 348 -8.09 10.86 12.49
N VAL A 349 -9.03 11.80 12.63
CA VAL A 349 -10.12 11.71 13.61
C VAL A 349 -11.09 10.61 13.18
N LYS A 350 -11.50 10.59 11.90
CA LYS A 350 -12.41 9.56 11.36
C LYS A 350 -11.75 8.17 11.43
N ALA A 351 -10.47 8.06 11.09
CA ALA A 351 -9.69 6.84 11.22
C ALA A 351 -9.65 6.33 12.68
N HIS A 352 -9.47 7.24 13.63
CA HIS A 352 -9.46 6.93 15.06
C HIS A 352 -10.82 6.42 15.56
N GLN A 353 -11.91 7.05 15.14
CA GLN A 353 -13.27 6.66 15.54
C GLN A 353 -13.66 5.25 15.08
N ILE A 354 -13.22 4.83 13.90
CA ILE A 354 -13.53 3.49 13.39
C ILE A 354 -12.52 2.42 13.83
N GLY A 355 -11.48 2.82 14.57
CA GLY A 355 -10.50 1.92 15.18
C GLY A 355 -9.31 1.54 14.30
N MET A 356 -8.97 2.36 13.31
CA MET A 356 -7.72 2.25 12.55
C MET A 356 -6.51 2.83 13.29
N VAL A 357 -6.75 3.53 14.41
CA VAL A 357 -5.76 4.08 15.33
C VAL A 357 -6.13 3.59 16.74
N PRO A 358 -5.17 3.25 17.63
CA PRO A 358 -5.48 2.87 19.00
C PRO A 358 -6.35 3.91 19.72
N TYR A 359 -7.36 3.45 20.45
CA TYR A 359 -8.44 4.31 20.93
C TYR A 359 -8.04 5.36 21.98
N ASP A 360 -6.93 5.14 22.69
CA ASP A 360 -6.50 5.95 23.85
C ASP A 360 -5.22 6.77 23.57
N VAL A 361 -4.93 7.02 22.28
CA VAL A 361 -3.82 7.90 21.88
C VAL A 361 -4.16 9.36 22.16
N ASN A 362 -3.18 10.11 22.66
CA ASN A 362 -3.30 11.55 22.89
C ASN A 362 -3.02 12.37 21.62
N GLU A 363 -2.14 11.84 20.76
CA GLU A 363 -1.59 12.53 19.60
C GLU A 363 -1.53 11.59 18.41
N VAL A 364 -2.02 12.05 17.25
CA VAL A 364 -1.89 11.39 15.95
C VAL A 364 -1.08 12.26 15.02
N ILE A 365 0.00 11.72 14.48
CA ILE A 365 1.01 12.46 13.71
C ILE A 365 1.04 11.91 12.28
N GLN A 366 0.74 12.75 11.28
CA GLN A 366 0.77 12.37 9.87
C GLN A 366 2.10 12.81 9.24
N ILE A 367 2.90 11.85 8.75
CA ILE A 367 4.31 12.10 8.39
C ILE A 367 4.67 11.94 6.90
N GLY A 368 3.71 11.61 6.03
CA GLY A 368 3.95 11.54 4.59
C GLY A 368 4.52 10.21 4.11
N ASN A 369 5.15 10.23 2.92
CA ASN A 369 5.88 9.09 2.39
C ASN A 369 7.31 9.03 2.97
N THR A 370 7.51 8.21 3.99
CA THR A 370 8.81 8.06 4.66
C THR A 370 9.86 7.34 3.78
N SER A 371 9.42 6.39 2.95
CA SER A 371 10.27 5.59 2.07
C SER A 371 10.99 6.47 1.03
N LEU A 372 10.25 7.34 0.34
CA LEU A 372 10.80 8.27 -0.65
C LEU A 372 11.74 9.29 0.00
N LEU A 373 11.41 9.77 1.21
CA LEU A 373 12.28 10.66 1.98
C LEU A 373 13.62 9.99 2.31
N VAL A 374 13.61 8.72 2.72
CA VAL A 374 14.85 7.97 2.99
C VAL A 374 15.63 7.68 1.72
N ALA A 375 14.96 7.31 0.62
CA ALA A 375 15.61 7.13 -0.69
C ALA A 375 16.38 8.40 -1.09
N ARG A 376 15.79 9.58 -0.92
CA ARG A 376 16.45 10.87 -1.18
C ARG A 376 17.65 11.11 -0.25
N GLU A 377 17.51 10.79 1.03
CA GLU A 377 18.58 10.98 2.01
C GLU A 377 19.83 10.14 1.69
N VAL A 378 19.65 8.85 1.37
CA VAL A 378 20.77 7.97 1.03
C VAL A 378 21.33 8.23 -0.37
N LEU A 379 20.52 8.80 -1.27
CA LEU A 379 20.98 9.29 -2.58
C LEU A 379 22.05 10.37 -2.39
N LEU A 380 21.73 11.36 -1.56
CA LEU A 380 22.54 12.57 -1.33
C LEU A 380 23.70 12.33 -0.36
N SER A 381 23.59 11.37 0.57
CA SER A 381 24.61 11.10 1.56
C SER A 381 24.88 9.61 1.73
N GLU A 382 26.12 9.22 1.42
CA GLU A 382 26.59 7.86 1.69
C GLU A 382 26.81 7.61 3.18
N ASP A 383 27.26 8.62 3.95
CA ASP A 383 27.37 8.51 5.40
C ASP A 383 26.00 8.20 6.03
N ARG A 384 24.93 8.82 5.49
CA ARG A 384 23.56 8.56 5.93
C ARG A 384 23.15 7.11 5.68
N LEU A 385 23.55 6.50 4.56
CA LEU A 385 23.28 5.08 4.30
C LEU A 385 23.90 4.18 5.38
N TRP A 386 25.16 4.44 5.74
CA TRP A 386 25.86 3.64 6.75
C TRP A 386 25.34 3.90 8.17
N GLU A 387 24.89 5.12 8.46
CA GLU A 387 24.16 5.42 9.69
C GLU A 387 22.88 4.58 9.80
N LEU A 388 22.12 4.44 8.70
CA LEU A 388 20.93 3.56 8.68
C LEU A 388 21.29 2.11 8.96
N GLN A 389 22.43 1.61 8.47
CA GLN A 389 22.91 0.26 8.77
C GLN A 389 23.23 0.11 10.26
N GLU A 390 23.90 1.09 10.85
CA GLU A 390 24.18 1.08 12.29
C GLU A 390 22.88 1.07 13.10
N ILE A 391 21.92 1.92 12.75
CA ILE A 391 20.61 1.97 13.41
C ILE A 391 19.90 0.62 13.27
N ALA A 392 19.81 0.08 12.05
CA ALA A 392 19.20 -1.22 11.78
C ALA A 392 19.81 -2.34 12.64
N SER A 393 21.14 -2.37 12.78
CA SER A 393 21.85 -3.37 13.59
C SER A 393 21.63 -3.22 15.10
N ARG A 394 21.29 -2.02 15.59
CA ARG A 394 21.03 -1.73 17.01
C ARG A 394 19.57 -1.93 17.40
N ILE A 395 18.64 -1.94 16.44
CA ILE A 395 17.22 -2.13 16.72
C ILE A 395 17.00 -3.55 17.25
N VAL A 396 16.74 -3.65 18.56
CA VAL A 396 16.19 -4.86 19.17
C VAL A 396 14.72 -4.96 18.75
N SER A 397 14.50 -5.52 17.57
CA SER A 397 13.17 -5.77 17.02
C SER A 397 12.70 -7.18 17.37
N ASN A 398 11.46 -7.27 17.85
CA ASN A 398 10.69 -8.50 17.89
C ASN A 398 9.70 -8.47 16.74
N HIS A 399 10.00 -9.18 15.65
CA HIS A 399 9.06 -9.30 14.56
C HIS A 399 7.96 -10.29 14.93
N VAL A 400 6.71 -9.83 14.90
CA VAL A 400 5.52 -10.63 15.16
C VAL A 400 4.94 -11.06 13.81
N MET A 401 5.19 -12.30 13.43
CA MET A 401 4.66 -12.87 12.19
C MET A 401 3.15 -13.13 12.31
N PHE A 402 2.32 -12.16 11.93
CA PHE A 402 0.86 -12.22 12.04
C PHE A 402 0.24 -13.46 11.38
N ALA A 403 0.82 -13.94 10.28
CA ALA A 403 0.38 -15.17 9.60
C ALA A 403 0.43 -16.43 10.51
N THR A 404 1.32 -16.46 11.50
CA THR A 404 1.46 -17.58 12.44
C THR A 404 1.08 -17.23 13.87
N ASP A 405 1.00 -15.94 14.21
CA ASP A 405 0.69 -15.46 15.55
C ASP A 405 -0.75 -15.83 16.01
N PRO A 406 -0.92 -16.56 17.12
CA PRO A 406 -2.24 -16.88 17.66
C PRO A 406 -3.04 -15.65 18.09
N GLY A 407 -2.37 -14.61 18.59
CA GLY A 407 -3.02 -13.39 19.06
C GLY A 407 -3.70 -12.64 17.93
N PHE A 408 -2.97 -12.43 16.83
CA PHE A 408 -3.49 -11.85 15.60
C PHE A 408 -4.66 -12.65 15.04
N LYS A 409 -4.52 -13.98 14.91
CA LYS A 409 -5.60 -14.85 14.39
C LYS A 409 -6.87 -14.73 15.20
N GLU A 410 -6.75 -14.81 16.52
CA GLU A 410 -7.90 -14.72 17.42
C GLU A 410 -8.55 -13.33 17.38
N ALA A 411 -7.75 -12.26 17.35
CA ALA A 411 -8.24 -10.90 17.19
C ALA A 411 -8.98 -10.73 15.87
N TYR A 412 -8.36 -11.11 14.75
CA TYR A 412 -8.91 -10.92 13.41
C TYR A 412 -10.21 -11.69 13.18
N ILE A 413 -10.37 -12.89 13.74
CA ILE A 413 -11.65 -13.62 13.70
C ILE A 413 -12.77 -12.82 14.39
N GLN A 414 -12.47 -12.14 15.51
CA GLN A 414 -13.48 -11.29 16.17
C GLN A 414 -13.78 -10.03 15.35
N GLU A 415 -12.76 -9.47 14.70
CA GLU A 415 -12.91 -8.32 13.80
C GLU A 415 -13.78 -8.64 12.59
N ILE A 416 -13.56 -9.79 11.93
CA ILE A 416 -14.43 -10.28 10.85
C ILE A 416 -15.87 -10.38 11.38
N SER A 417 -16.08 -11.00 12.53
CA SER A 417 -17.43 -11.13 13.11
C SER A 417 -18.08 -9.78 13.42
N TYR A 418 -17.30 -8.77 13.81
CA TYR A 418 -17.76 -7.41 14.05
C TYR A 418 -18.16 -6.70 12.76
N TRP A 419 -17.29 -6.71 11.76
CA TRP A 419 -17.47 -5.97 10.52
C TRP A 419 -18.41 -6.64 9.54
N THR A 420 -18.32 -7.95 9.36
CA THR A 420 -19.05 -8.68 8.31
C THR A 420 -20.32 -9.36 8.79
N GLU A 421 -20.39 -9.72 10.08
CA GLU A 421 -21.54 -10.42 10.66
C GLU A 421 -22.36 -9.54 11.62
N GLY A 422 -21.92 -8.30 11.88
CA GLY A 422 -22.64 -7.34 12.71
C GLY A 422 -22.63 -7.67 14.20
N MET A 423 -21.58 -8.33 14.69
CA MET A 423 -21.40 -8.56 16.13
C MET A 423 -21.42 -7.20 16.86
N PRO A 424 -22.22 -7.03 17.94
CA PRO A 424 -22.20 -5.78 18.69
C PRO A 424 -20.82 -5.50 19.30
N PHE A 425 -20.37 -4.24 19.32
CA PHE A 425 -19.05 -3.85 19.86
C PHE A 425 -18.83 -4.35 21.31
N LYS A 426 -19.88 -4.32 22.15
CA LYS A 426 -19.83 -4.88 23.52
C LYS A 426 -19.48 -6.37 23.54
N MET A 427 -19.93 -7.12 22.54
CA MET A 427 -19.65 -8.55 22.40
C MET A 427 -18.22 -8.78 21.89
N LEU A 428 -17.73 -7.97 20.94
CA LEU A 428 -16.32 -7.94 20.52
C LEU A 428 -15.40 -7.76 21.74
N LYS A 429 -15.61 -6.72 22.56
CA LYS A 429 -14.85 -6.48 23.80
C LYS A 429 -14.86 -7.69 24.74
N LYS A 430 -16.02 -8.34 24.88
CA LYS A 430 -16.18 -9.54 25.74
C LYS A 430 -15.37 -10.73 25.20
N PHE A 431 -15.37 -10.96 23.89
CA PHE A 431 -14.63 -12.06 23.28
C PHE A 431 -13.12 -11.85 23.33
N LEU A 432 -12.63 -10.65 23.02
CA LEU A 432 -11.21 -10.30 23.17
C LEU A 432 -10.73 -10.56 24.60
N LYS A 433 -11.48 -10.11 25.61
CA LYS A 433 -11.20 -10.39 27.02
C LYS A 433 -11.19 -11.90 27.33
N LYS A 434 -12.14 -12.68 26.79
CA LYS A 434 -12.19 -14.15 26.98
C LYS A 434 -10.97 -14.83 26.37
N LYS A 435 -10.45 -14.29 25.26
CA LYS A 435 -9.23 -14.76 24.58
C LYS A 435 -7.95 -14.23 25.23
N LYS A 436 -8.06 -13.45 26.32
CA LYS A 436 -6.94 -12.81 27.02
C LYS A 436 -6.12 -11.86 26.12
N LEU A 437 -6.80 -11.23 25.16
CA LEU A 437 -6.20 -10.20 24.32
C LEU A 437 -6.35 -8.82 24.96
N PRO A 438 -5.50 -7.85 24.59
CA PRO A 438 -5.63 -6.46 25.01
C PRO A 438 -7.02 -5.90 24.75
N LYS A 439 -7.47 -5.00 25.64
CA LYS A 439 -8.79 -4.39 25.53
C LYS A 439 -8.79 -3.27 24.52
N ILE A 440 -9.93 -3.13 23.84
CA ILE A 440 -10.25 -1.98 23.00
C ILE A 440 -11.45 -1.24 23.60
N ASP A 441 -11.55 0.05 23.34
CA ASP A 441 -12.76 0.83 23.53
C ASP A 441 -12.95 1.85 22.40
N LEU A 442 -13.98 2.69 22.51
CA LEU A 442 -14.14 3.87 21.66
C LEU A 442 -13.30 5.04 22.22
N PRO A 443 -12.80 5.95 21.37
CA PRO A 443 -12.14 7.17 21.85
C PRO A 443 -13.07 7.98 22.76
N ASP A 444 -12.58 8.37 23.94
CA ASP A 444 -13.36 9.09 24.96
C ASP A 444 -12.89 10.54 25.21
N HIS A 445 -11.84 10.97 24.52
CA HIS A 445 -11.27 12.32 24.57
C HIS A 445 -10.92 12.84 23.18
N VAL A 446 -10.62 14.13 23.11
CA VAL A 446 -10.16 14.77 21.87
C VAL A 446 -8.68 14.49 21.69
N THR A 447 -8.35 13.83 20.59
CA THR A 447 -6.98 13.56 20.15
C THR A 447 -6.42 14.75 19.40
N GLU A 448 -5.19 15.15 19.72
CA GLU A 448 -4.46 16.16 18.95
C GLU A 448 -4.01 15.55 17.61
N VAL A 449 -4.19 16.27 16.51
CA VAL A 449 -3.75 15.85 15.18
C VAL A 449 -2.63 16.77 14.70
N ASP A 450 -1.40 16.27 14.67
CA ASP A 450 -0.23 16.94 14.10
C ASP A 450 -0.04 16.50 12.64
N LYS A 451 -0.52 17.34 11.71
CA LYS A 451 -0.33 17.12 10.27
C LYS A 451 0.95 17.80 9.80
N ARG A 452 2.08 17.09 9.85
CA ARG A 452 3.40 17.63 9.47
C ARG A 452 3.57 17.89 7.98
N VAL A 453 2.79 17.20 7.16
CA VAL A 453 2.78 17.37 5.71
C VAL A 453 1.34 17.43 5.18
N GLU A 454 1.09 18.33 4.24
CA GLU A 454 -0.24 18.42 3.60
C GLU A 454 -0.47 17.31 2.58
N LYS A 455 0.60 16.87 1.91
CA LYS A 455 0.63 15.86 0.84
C LYS A 455 1.66 14.78 1.17
N ASP A 456 1.44 13.57 0.68
CA ASP A 456 2.38 12.45 0.86
C ASP A 456 3.73 12.72 0.19
N ILE A 457 3.70 13.45 -0.93
CA ILE A 457 4.88 14.04 -1.59
C ILE A 457 4.74 15.58 -1.56
N PRO A 458 5.35 16.28 -0.59
CA PRO A 458 5.12 17.71 -0.40
C PRO A 458 5.84 18.60 -1.42
N VAL A 459 6.94 18.12 -2.03
CA VAL A 459 7.74 18.87 -2.99
C VAL A 459 7.80 18.08 -4.30
N LEU A 460 7.18 18.61 -5.35
CA LEU A 460 7.10 17.95 -6.67
C LEU A 460 8.29 18.30 -7.57
N GLY A 461 8.91 19.46 -7.34
CA GLY A 461 9.94 20.05 -8.19
C GLY A 461 9.42 21.07 -9.19
N ASP A 462 10.32 21.83 -9.81
CA ASP A 462 10.01 22.91 -10.74
C ASP A 462 9.48 22.42 -12.10
N GLU A 463 9.79 21.18 -12.49
CA GLU A 463 9.23 20.49 -13.67
C GLU A 463 7.88 19.79 -13.38
N GLY A 464 7.43 19.79 -12.12
CA GLY A 464 6.10 19.31 -11.71
C GLY A 464 5.97 17.79 -11.51
N LEU A 465 4.72 17.31 -11.51
CA LEU A 465 4.34 15.91 -11.32
C LEU A 465 3.82 15.31 -12.63
N GLU A 466 4.31 14.12 -12.96
CA GLU A 466 3.78 13.28 -14.04
C GLU A 466 3.25 11.96 -13.47
N VAL A 467 2.05 11.56 -13.91
CA VAL A 467 1.39 10.32 -13.47
C VAL A 467 1.38 9.34 -14.63
N LEU A 468 2.12 8.25 -14.49
CA LEU A 468 2.13 7.15 -15.45
C LEU A 468 0.96 6.21 -15.16
N GLU A 469 -0.10 6.33 -15.94
CA GLU A 469 -1.24 5.40 -15.88
C GLU A 469 -0.88 4.01 -16.43
N GLN A 470 0.13 3.95 -17.29
CA GLN A 470 0.63 2.74 -17.92
C GLN A 470 2.14 2.78 -17.87
N VAL A 471 2.72 1.78 -17.21
CA VAL A 471 4.16 1.65 -17.07
C VAL A 471 4.75 0.82 -18.23
N GLY A 472 3.92 0.47 -19.23
CA GLY A 472 4.35 -0.24 -20.44
C GLY A 472 4.78 -1.70 -20.22
N THR A 473 4.53 -2.28 -19.05
CA THR A 473 4.98 -3.64 -18.73
C THR A 473 3.98 -4.69 -19.20
N TYR A 474 4.35 -5.41 -20.27
CA TYR A 474 3.52 -6.47 -20.84
C TYR A 474 4.14 -7.85 -20.63
N LEU A 475 3.29 -8.82 -20.34
CA LEU A 475 3.60 -10.24 -20.44
C LEU A 475 2.99 -10.76 -21.74
N THR A 476 3.79 -11.39 -22.58
CA THR A 476 3.37 -11.84 -23.91
C THR A 476 3.60 -13.33 -24.11
N MET A 477 2.76 -13.96 -24.92
CA MET A 477 3.02 -15.31 -25.44
C MET A 477 2.26 -15.51 -26.74
N LYS A 478 2.78 -16.34 -27.63
CA LYS A 478 2.04 -16.76 -28.82
C LYS A 478 1.24 -18.02 -28.53
N ILE A 479 -0.05 -17.99 -28.81
CA ILE A 479 -0.93 -19.15 -28.67
C ILE A 479 -1.66 -19.45 -29.97
N ASP A 480 -1.99 -20.72 -30.16
CA ASP A 480 -2.88 -21.17 -31.23
C ASP A 480 -4.34 -21.10 -30.72
N CYS A 481 -5.03 -20.01 -31.04
CA CYS A 481 -6.38 -19.70 -30.57
C CYS A 481 -7.40 -19.67 -31.73
N PRO A 482 -8.49 -20.46 -31.70
CA PRO A 482 -9.52 -20.46 -32.73
C PRO A 482 -10.52 -19.31 -32.56
N GLU A 483 -10.06 -18.06 -32.39
CA GLU A 483 -10.87 -16.84 -32.24
C GLU A 483 -11.81 -16.78 -31.01
N CYS A 484 -11.70 -17.69 -30.04
CA CYS A 484 -12.70 -17.75 -28.95
C CYS A 484 -12.64 -16.55 -27.96
N GLN A 485 -11.44 -15.99 -27.74
CA GLN A 485 -11.13 -14.91 -26.79
C GLN A 485 -11.71 -15.12 -25.37
N LYS A 486 -11.92 -16.38 -24.96
CA LYS A 486 -12.56 -16.69 -23.67
C LYS A 486 -11.76 -16.17 -22.48
N CYS A 487 -10.43 -16.31 -22.50
CA CYS A 487 -9.57 -15.80 -21.44
C CYS A 487 -9.65 -14.29 -21.26
N ALA A 488 -9.77 -13.52 -22.36
CA ALA A 488 -9.97 -12.08 -22.30
C ALA A 488 -11.32 -11.73 -21.68
N LYS A 489 -12.40 -12.39 -22.15
CA LYS A 489 -13.78 -12.13 -21.68
C LYS A 489 -14.03 -12.44 -20.21
N VAL A 490 -13.27 -13.35 -19.60
CA VAL A 490 -13.40 -13.69 -18.17
C VAL A 490 -12.46 -12.88 -17.28
N CYS A 491 -11.60 -12.05 -17.86
CA CYS A 491 -10.67 -11.21 -17.11
C CYS A 491 -11.46 -10.13 -16.35
N PRO A 492 -11.38 -10.08 -15.02
CA PRO A 492 -12.16 -9.12 -14.23
C PRO A 492 -11.65 -7.68 -14.36
N THR A 493 -10.39 -7.51 -14.77
CA THR A 493 -9.69 -6.23 -14.84
C THR A 493 -9.41 -5.78 -16.27
N ASP A 494 -9.92 -6.51 -17.27
CA ASP A 494 -9.64 -6.26 -18.70
C ASP A 494 -8.13 -6.19 -19.03
N ALA A 495 -7.29 -6.86 -18.23
CA ALA A 495 -5.84 -6.85 -18.38
C ALA A 495 -5.33 -7.64 -19.60
N LEU A 496 -6.16 -8.50 -20.19
CA LEU A 496 -5.74 -9.44 -21.24
C LEU A 496 -6.39 -9.10 -22.58
N SER A 497 -5.57 -8.92 -23.61
CA SER A 497 -5.97 -8.84 -25.00
C SER A 497 -5.28 -9.91 -25.85
N ILE A 498 -5.86 -10.21 -27.01
CA ILE A 498 -5.29 -11.14 -27.99
C ILE A 498 -5.46 -10.50 -29.37
N ASP A 499 -4.38 -10.41 -30.14
CA ASP A 499 -4.43 -9.92 -31.52
C ASP A 499 -4.86 -11.01 -32.52
N ASP A 500 -5.00 -10.62 -33.79
CA ASP A 500 -5.43 -11.50 -34.88
C ASP A 500 -4.38 -12.58 -35.23
N GLU A 501 -3.14 -12.42 -34.80
CA GLU A 501 -2.05 -13.39 -35.01
C GLU A 501 -1.88 -14.37 -33.83
N GLY A 502 -2.74 -14.26 -32.81
CA GLY A 502 -2.70 -15.10 -31.62
C GLY A 502 -1.63 -14.69 -30.60
N LEU A 503 -1.10 -13.46 -30.67
CA LEU A 503 -0.28 -12.90 -29.62
C LEU A 503 -1.18 -12.49 -28.46
N VAL A 504 -0.98 -13.15 -27.32
CA VAL A 504 -1.56 -12.73 -26.05
C VAL A 504 -0.72 -11.58 -25.52
N MET A 505 -1.39 -10.50 -25.12
CA MET A 505 -0.79 -9.41 -24.36
C MET A 505 -1.51 -9.28 -23.03
N ILE A 506 -0.78 -9.40 -21.93
CA ILE A 506 -1.30 -9.16 -20.59
C ILE A 506 -0.62 -7.90 -20.07
N ARG A 507 -1.43 -6.87 -19.78
CA ARG A 507 -1.02 -5.75 -18.96
C ARG A 507 -0.75 -6.23 -17.54
N SER A 508 0.53 -6.41 -17.24
CA SER A 508 0.97 -7.01 -15.98
C SER A 508 0.50 -6.22 -14.76
N ASP A 509 0.50 -4.89 -14.87
CA ASP A 509 0.07 -3.94 -13.84
C ASP A 509 -1.44 -3.97 -13.53
N LEU A 510 -2.27 -4.46 -14.46
CA LEU A 510 -3.72 -4.64 -14.25
C LEU A 510 -4.08 -6.08 -13.86
N CYS A 511 -3.13 -7.01 -13.93
CA CYS A 511 -3.42 -8.40 -13.73
C CYS A 511 -3.47 -8.71 -12.22
N ASP A 512 -4.58 -9.27 -11.73
CA ASP A 512 -4.72 -9.76 -10.34
C ASP A 512 -3.81 -10.96 -10.01
N GLY A 513 -2.91 -11.34 -10.93
CA GLY A 513 -1.87 -12.34 -10.68
C GLY A 513 -2.38 -13.76 -10.46
N ALA A 514 -1.55 -14.51 -9.74
CA ALA A 514 -1.65 -15.95 -9.56
C ALA A 514 -2.85 -16.39 -8.69
N ASN A 515 -3.52 -15.47 -8.01
CA ASN A 515 -4.71 -15.78 -7.20
C ASN A 515 -6.01 -15.74 -8.02
N CYS A 516 -6.05 -14.99 -9.13
CA CYS A 516 -7.24 -14.91 -9.97
C CYS A 516 -7.43 -16.16 -10.86
N LYS A 517 -6.39 -16.53 -11.64
CA LYS A 517 -6.34 -17.72 -12.55
C LYS A 517 -7.55 -17.93 -13.48
N ARG A 518 -8.46 -16.96 -13.62
CA ARG A 518 -9.68 -17.09 -14.45
C ARG A 518 -9.37 -17.34 -15.92
N CYS A 519 -8.39 -16.61 -16.46
CA CYS A 519 -7.93 -16.79 -17.84
C CYS A 519 -7.36 -18.20 -18.08
N ILE A 520 -6.53 -18.70 -17.16
CA ILE A 520 -5.95 -20.05 -17.23
C ILE A 520 -7.07 -21.10 -17.20
N ASN A 521 -8.04 -20.95 -16.29
CA ASN A 521 -9.13 -21.90 -16.13
C ASN A 521 -10.13 -21.87 -17.31
N ALA A 522 -10.23 -20.75 -18.03
CA ALA A 522 -11.09 -20.63 -19.20
C ALA A 522 -10.48 -21.22 -20.49
N CYS A 523 -9.18 -21.50 -20.48
CA CYS A 523 -8.45 -22.02 -21.64
C CYS A 523 -8.11 -23.52 -21.49
N PRO A 524 -7.93 -24.25 -22.62
CA PRO A 524 -7.35 -25.59 -22.58
C PRO A 524 -5.96 -25.59 -21.92
N LYS A 525 -5.71 -26.55 -21.03
CA LYS A 525 -4.50 -26.63 -20.19
C LYS A 525 -3.18 -26.66 -20.97
N ASP A 526 -3.22 -27.09 -22.21
CA ASP A 526 -2.07 -27.21 -23.12
C ASP A 526 -1.82 -25.94 -23.94
N LYS A 527 -2.82 -25.05 -24.07
CA LYS A 527 -2.79 -23.90 -24.98
C LYS A 527 -2.43 -22.58 -24.31
N PHE A 528 -2.73 -22.41 -23.02
CA PHE A 528 -2.48 -21.16 -22.29
C PHE A 528 -1.82 -21.45 -20.95
N LYS A 529 -0.51 -21.20 -20.89
CA LYS A 529 0.36 -21.50 -19.75
C LYS A 529 1.16 -20.26 -19.41
N TRP A 530 1.03 -19.79 -18.18
CA TRP A 530 1.75 -18.59 -17.73
C TRP A 530 3.26 -18.81 -17.68
N GLU A 531 3.72 -20.05 -17.57
CA GLU A 531 5.13 -20.43 -17.66
C GLU A 531 5.76 -20.10 -19.02
N ASN A 532 4.93 -19.93 -20.05
CA ASN A 532 5.35 -19.53 -21.39
C ASN A 532 5.24 -18.02 -21.63
N LEU A 533 4.81 -17.23 -20.64
CA LEU A 533 4.81 -15.78 -20.77
C LEU A 533 6.25 -15.27 -20.77
N GLU A 534 6.52 -14.29 -21.60
CA GLU A 534 7.79 -13.56 -21.66
C GLU A 534 7.52 -12.10 -21.33
N VAL A 535 8.49 -11.44 -20.69
CA VAL A 535 8.41 -10.00 -20.47
C VAL A 535 8.69 -9.32 -21.80
N MET A 536 7.79 -8.45 -22.25
CA MET A 536 8.01 -7.66 -23.47
C MET A 536 9.23 -6.77 -23.27
N GLU A 537 10.23 -6.93 -24.15
CA GLU A 537 11.39 -6.04 -24.19
C GLU A 537 10.95 -4.65 -24.66
N ILE A 538 11.36 -3.60 -23.93
CA ILE A 538 11.23 -2.23 -24.39
C ILE A 538 12.30 -2.02 -25.46
N ALA A 539 11.91 -1.51 -26.64
CA ALA A 539 12.87 -1.20 -27.70
C ALA A 539 13.94 -0.22 -27.18
N GLU A 540 15.22 -0.53 -27.44
CA GLU A 540 16.38 0.27 -27.01
C GLU A 540 16.40 1.71 -27.51
#